data_AF-A0A7V0ZIK1-F1
#
_entry.id   AF-A0A7V0ZIK1-F1
#
_cell.length_a   1.000
_cell.length_b   1.000
_cell.length_c   1.000
_cell.angle_alpha   90.00
_cell.angle_beta   90.00
_cell.angle_gamma   90.00
#
_symmetry.space_group_name_H-M   'P 1'
#
loop_
_entity.id
_entity.type
_entity.pdbx_description
1 polymer ?
#
loop_
_entity_poly.entity_id
_entity_poly.type
_entity_poly.pdbx_seq_one_letter_code
_entity_poly.pdbx_strand_id
1 'polypeptide(L)' 'MWIDYDKEADVLYLSFRKPQRATKTIETDDVLIRKDRNRIGITILNASSR' A
#
# COMPACT_ATOMS: atom_id res chain seq x y z
N MET A 1 0.44 -8.15 10.18
CA MET A 1 0.79 -6.98 9.36
C MET A 1 2.08 -7.31 8.64
N TRP A 2 2.17 -7.03 7.35
CA TRP A 2 3.35 -7.25 6.51
C TRP A 2 3.79 -5.90 5.94
N ILE A 3 5.08 -5.65 5.98
CA ILE A 3 5.72 -4.42 5.52
C ILE A 3 6.84 -4.86 4.59
N ASP A 4 6.93 -4.23 3.42
CA ASP A 4 7.94 -4.55 2.42
C ASP A 4 8.33 -3.29 1.65
N TYR A 5 9.62 -3.08 1.50
CA TYR A 5 10.17 -1.90 0.83
C TYR A 5 10.99 -2.33 -0.37
N ASP A 6 10.52 -1.94 -1.55
CA ASP A 6 11.23 -2.11 -2.79
C ASP A 6 12.15 -0.89 -2.99
N LYS A 7 13.46 -1.12 -2.87
CA LYS A 7 14.49 -0.09 -3.02
C LYS A 7 14.69 0.35 -4.46
N GLU A 8 14.43 -0.52 -5.43
CA GLU A 8 14.65 -0.22 -6.84
C GLU A 8 13.52 0.68 -7.35
N ALA A 9 12.29 0.42 -6.92
CA ALA A 9 11.12 1.22 -7.26
C ALA A 9 10.88 2.42 -6.32
N ASP A 10 11.57 2.48 -5.17
CA ASP A 10 11.30 3.40 -4.05
C ASP A 10 9.83 3.35 -3.56
N VAL A 11 9.34 2.14 -3.31
CA VAL A 11 7.94 1.88 -2.93
C VAL A 11 7.83 1.08 -1.63
N LEU A 12 7.02 1.56 -0.69
CA LEU A 12 6.69 0.87 0.57
C LEU A 12 5.28 0.28 0.52
N TYR A 13 5.16 -1.01 0.78
CA TYR A 13 3.91 -1.74 0.89
C TYR A 13 3.58 -2.04 2.36
N LEU A 14 2.41 -1.63 2.82
CA LEU A 14 1.83 -2.08 4.09
C LEU A 14 0.57 -2.91 3.83
N SER A 15 0.54 -4.12 4.38
CA SER A 15 -0.59 -5.04 4.23
C SER A 15 -1.04 -5.58 5.58
N PHE A 16 -2.30 -5.37 5.93
CA PHE A 16 -2.81 -5.82 7.23
C PHE A 16 -3.29 -7.30 7.23
N ARG A 17 -3.51 -7.94 6.07
CA ARG A 17 -3.80 -9.39 5.89
C ARG A 17 -3.74 -9.85 4.41
N LYS A 18 -3.36 -11.10 4.12
CA LYS A 18 -3.47 -11.76 2.79
C LYS A 18 -4.71 -12.69 2.75
N PRO A 19 -5.36 -12.94 1.59
CA PRO A 19 -5.08 -12.43 0.24
C PRO A 19 -5.67 -11.04 -0.04
N GLN A 20 -5.05 -10.30 -0.98
CA GLN A 20 -5.50 -8.97 -1.41
C GLN A 20 -6.57 -9.07 -2.52
N ARG A 21 -7.85 -9.15 -2.13
CA ARG A 21 -8.95 -8.73 -3.01
C ARG A 21 -9.39 -7.35 -2.55
N ALA A 22 -9.02 -6.31 -3.28
CA ALA A 22 -9.45 -4.94 -3.01
C ALA A 22 -10.78 -4.67 -3.72
N THR A 23 -11.73 -4.01 -3.05
CA THR A 23 -13.00 -3.57 -3.65
C THR A 23 -13.04 -2.06 -3.91
N LYS A 24 -12.12 -1.29 -3.31
CA LYS A 24 -11.97 0.14 -3.55
C LYS A 24 -10.50 0.54 -3.48
N THR A 25 -10.08 1.39 -4.41
CA THR A 25 -8.78 2.08 -4.39
C THR A 25 -9.04 3.56 -4.18
N ILE A 26 -8.29 4.18 -3.26
CA ILE A 26 -8.22 5.62 -3.07
C ILE A 26 -6.80 6.01 -3.42
N GLU A 27 -6.64 6.94 -4.35
CA GLU A 27 -5.35 7.44 -4.80
C GLU A 27 -5.20 8.88 -4.30
N THR A 28 -4.05 9.21 -3.73
CA THR A 28 -3.75 10.56 -3.22
C THR A 28 -2.27 10.80 -3.37
N ASP A 29 -1.89 11.72 -4.26
CA ASP A 29 -0.50 12.03 -4.61
C ASP A 29 0.36 10.75 -4.75
N ASP A 30 1.24 10.49 -3.77
CA ASP A 30 2.14 9.34 -3.76
C ASP A 30 1.61 8.14 -2.95
N VAL A 31 0.38 8.18 -2.46
CA VAL A 31 -0.19 7.14 -1.59
C VAL A 31 -1.41 6.51 -2.24
N LEU A 32 -1.35 5.18 -2.37
CA LEU A 32 -2.46 4.35 -2.82
C LEU A 32 -3.00 3.56 -1.63
N ILE A 33 -4.26 3.79 -1.28
CA ILE A 33 -4.95 3.06 -0.22
C ILE A 33 -5.96 2.11 -0.86
N ARG A 34 -5.70 0.81 -0.72
CA ARG A 34 -6.58 -0.26 -1.16
C ARG A 34 -7.44 -0.72 0.02
N LYS A 35 -8.75 -0.51 -0.05
CA LYS A 35 -9.70 -0.94 0.97
C LYS A 35 -10.61 -2.05 0.45
N ASP A 36 -10.87 -3.02 1.31
CA ASP A 36 -11.98 -3.96 1.22
C ASP A 36 -12.72 -3.99 2.56
N ARG A 37 -13.91 -4.61 2.63
CA ARG A 37 -14.82 -4.57 3.79
C ARG A 37 -14.10 -4.62 5.15
N ASN A 38 -13.12 -5.52 5.28
CA ASN A 38 -12.31 -5.69 6.49
C ASN A 38 -10.79 -5.61 6.25
N ARG A 39 -10.34 -4.99 5.15
CA ARG A 39 -8.91 -5.00 4.76
C ARG A 39 -8.45 -3.63 4.30
N ILE A 40 -7.24 -3.25 4.69
CA ILE A 40 -6.56 -2.06 4.20
C ILE A 40 -5.17 -2.50 3.73
N GLY A 41 -4.76 -2.04 2.55
CA GLY A 41 -3.41 -2.08 2.04
C GLY A 41 -3.00 -0.66 1.69
N ILE A 42 -1.76 -0.30 1.95
CA ILE A 42 -1.21 1.02 1.64
C ILE A 42 0.03 0.80 0.79
N THR A 43 0.13 1.51 -0.32
CA THR A 43 1.35 1.62 -1.12
C THR A 43 1.78 3.08 -1.08
N ILE A 44 3.02 3.35 -0.69
CA ILE A 44 3.61 4.68 -0.66
C ILE A 44 4.71 4.70 -1.72
N LEU A 45 4.55 5.55 -2.73
CA LEU A 45 5.54 5.87 -3.74
C LEU A 45 6.50 6.93 -3.20
N ASN A 46 7.71 7.01 -3.78
CA ASN A 46 8.76 7.95 -3.35
C ASN A 46 9.02 7.86 -1.83
N ALA A 47 8.99 6.63 -1.28
CA ALA A 47 8.93 6.42 0.15
C ALA A 47 10.20 6.92 0.88
N SER A 48 11.34 6.97 0.18
CA SER A 48 12.59 7.54 0.71
C SER A 48 12.55 9.05 0.95
N SER A 49 11.62 9.76 0.30
CA SER A 49 11.50 11.23 0.35
C SER A 49 10.41 11.72 1.31
N ARG A 50 9.84 10.82 2.13
CA ARG A 50 8.78 11.09 3.11
C ARG A 50 9.18 10.79 4.54
#